data_AF-A0A9X0L6I3-F1
#
_entry.id   AF-A0A9X0L6I3-F1
#
_cell.length_a   1.000
_cell.length_b   1.000
_cell.length_c   1.000
_cell.angle_alpha   90.00
_cell.angle_beta   90.00
_cell.angle_gamma   90.00
#
_symmetry.space_group_name_H-M   'P 1'
#
loop_
_entity.id
_entity.type
_entity.pdbx_description
1 polymer ?
#
loop_
_entity_poly.entity_id
_entity_poly.type
_entity_poly.pdbx_seq_one_letter_code
_entity_poly.pdbx_strand_id
1 'polypeptide(L)'
;MYTARRHSRKLFFPSGLLVLAWGLWVFCTFIRTDRRAQVQHVMQVTFPLLPHTATYQALFRELNYPEVISQHSWRTTELNGNRYADSLKLAGLQAAAARLAKSSNDVWGIQIKFGSNARYQSLVTALDIPQRVGLQRYFCFPTSSSYSLYLLGNEPKPIITNEPESIISTWVCGTPYELAKPSPYVPTWQRLLASFAPQTAAVAGPLVTSAWRYPALLVCLACVAALWQCSRLLMRAVRTRNPR
;
A
#
# COMPACT_ATOMS: atom_id res chain seq x y z
N MET A 1 -7.54 40.73 -67.54
CA MET A 1 -7.04 39.60 -66.72
C MET A 1 -7.04 40.01 -65.25
N TYR A 2 -7.97 39.48 -64.46
CA TYR A 2 -8.03 39.73 -63.02
C TYR A 2 -7.07 38.77 -62.31
N THR A 3 -5.98 39.30 -61.76
CA THR A 3 -5.06 38.51 -60.90
C THR A 3 -5.67 38.40 -59.50
N ALA A 4 -5.93 37.17 -59.06
CA ALA A 4 -6.48 36.87 -57.74
C ALA A 4 -5.52 37.36 -56.64
N ARG A 5 -5.94 38.41 -55.91
CA ARG A 5 -5.19 38.99 -54.78
C ARG A 5 -5.26 38.03 -53.60
N ARG A 6 -4.18 37.28 -53.37
CA ARG A 6 -4.09 36.27 -52.30
C ARG A 6 -3.98 36.97 -50.94
N HIS A 7 -5.09 37.04 -50.20
CA HIS A 7 -5.09 37.54 -48.83
C HIS A 7 -4.29 36.59 -47.92
N SER A 8 -3.06 36.97 -47.59
CA SER A 8 -2.28 36.33 -46.53
C SER A 8 -2.93 36.67 -45.19
N ARG A 9 -3.73 35.73 -44.66
CA ARG A 9 -4.24 35.82 -43.29
C ARG A 9 -3.09 35.47 -42.35
N LYS A 10 -2.65 36.44 -41.54
CA LYS A 10 -1.74 36.21 -40.43
C LYS A 10 -2.41 35.21 -39.48
N LEU A 11 -2.00 33.94 -39.55
CA LEU A 11 -2.36 32.92 -38.59
C LEU A 11 -1.97 33.47 -37.21
N PHE A 12 -2.98 33.66 -36.36
CA PHE A 12 -2.88 34.36 -35.06
C PHE A 12 -2.02 33.61 -34.01
N PHE A 13 -1.40 32.50 -34.40
CA PHE A 13 -0.60 31.67 -33.52
C PHE A 13 0.78 31.46 -34.14
N PRO A 14 1.86 31.89 -33.47
CA PRO A 14 3.21 31.53 -33.87
C PRO A 14 3.29 30.00 -33.89
N SER A 15 3.86 29.45 -34.96
CA SER A 15 4.00 28.00 -35.19
C SER A 15 4.58 27.25 -33.99
N GLY A 16 5.38 27.92 -33.15
CA GLY A 16 5.93 27.36 -31.91
C GLY A 16 4.89 26.94 -30.87
N LEU A 17 3.74 27.61 -30.75
CA LEU A 17 2.71 27.24 -29.76
C LEU A 17 1.99 25.94 -30.11
N LEU A 18 1.81 25.67 -31.40
CA LEU A 18 1.16 24.47 -31.90
C LEU A 18 2.04 23.24 -31.64
N VAL A 19 3.36 23.39 -31.80
CA VAL A 19 4.34 22.35 -31.48
C VAL A 19 4.37 22.05 -29.99
N LEU A 20 4.31 23.08 -29.13
CA LEU A 20 4.23 22.89 -27.68
C LEU A 20 2.94 22.19 -27.25
N ALA A 21 1.79 22.61 -27.77
CA ALA A 21 0.51 21.98 -27.45
C ALA A 21 0.47 20.51 -27.88
N TRP A 22 1.01 20.21 -29.06
CA TRP A 22 1.11 18.85 -29.56
C TRP A 22 2.08 18.00 -28.73
N GLY A 23 3.25 18.54 -28.39
CA GLY A 23 4.22 17.86 -27.53
C GLY A 23 3.67 17.56 -26.14
N LEU A 24 2.94 18.52 -25.53
CA LEU A 24 2.29 18.32 -24.24
C LEU A 24 1.22 17.22 -24.31
N TRP A 25 0.47 17.18 -25.41
CA TRP A 25 -0.57 16.17 -25.61
C TRP A 25 0.01 14.76 -25.76
N VAL A 26 1.05 14.59 -26.58
CA VAL A 26 1.77 13.31 -26.74
C VAL A 26 2.40 12.86 -25.42
N PHE A 27 3.00 13.79 -24.66
CA PHE A 27 3.57 13.48 -23.35
C PHE A 27 2.48 13.03 -22.35
N CYS A 28 1.30 13.66 -22.37
CA CYS A 28 0.17 13.27 -21.52
C CYS A 28 -0.41 11.88 -21.86
N THR A 29 -0.43 11.50 -23.14
CA THR A 29 -0.94 10.17 -23.54
C THR A 29 0.04 9.05 -23.20
N PHE A 30 1.35 9.30 -23.35
CA PHE A 30 2.41 8.34 -23.00
C PHE A 30 2.43 8.02 -21.50
N ILE A 31 2.30 9.03 -20.64
CA ILE A 31 2.26 8.84 -19.18
C ILE A 31 1.05 8.00 -18.72
N ARG A 32 -0.06 8.04 -19.47
CA ARG A 32 -1.27 7.27 -19.12
C ARG A 32 -1.16 5.79 -19.40
N THR A 33 -0.34 5.36 -20.36
CA THR A 33 -0.29 3.95 -20.78
C THR A 33 0.48 3.09 -19.78
N ASP A 34 1.53 3.63 -19.16
CA ASP A 34 2.31 2.93 -18.12
C ASP A 34 1.68 3.02 -16.72
N ARG A 35 0.82 3.99 -16.47
CA ARG A 35 0.21 4.20 -15.14
C ARG A 35 -1.11 3.44 -14.93
N ARG A 36 -1.13 2.15 -15.26
CA ARG A 36 -1.81 1.21 -14.35
C ARG A 36 -0.89 0.99 -13.15
N ALA A 37 -0.60 2.07 -12.44
CA ALA A 37 -0.03 2.01 -11.12
C ALA A 37 -1.07 1.28 -10.28
N GLN A 38 -0.93 -0.04 -10.17
CA GLN A 38 -1.60 -0.77 -9.12
C GLN A 38 -1.23 -0.02 -7.85
N VAL A 39 -2.23 0.50 -7.16
CA VAL A 39 -2.04 1.10 -5.85
C VAL A 39 -1.50 -0.03 -4.98
N GLN A 40 -0.17 -0.09 -4.87
CA GLN A 40 0.49 -1.06 -4.01
C GLN A 40 0.27 -0.55 -2.60
N HIS A 41 -0.66 -1.17 -1.89
CA HIS A 41 -0.80 -0.99 -0.46
C HIS A 41 0.43 -1.61 0.20
N VAL A 42 1.43 -0.77 0.49
CA VAL A 42 2.57 -1.19 1.28
C VAL A 42 2.15 -1.08 2.74
N MET A 43 1.96 -2.23 3.39
CA MET A 43 1.79 -2.27 4.84
C MET A 43 3.11 -1.83 5.48
N GLN A 44 3.11 -0.66 6.12
CA GLN A 44 4.26 -0.22 6.90
C GLN A 44 4.27 -1.04 8.20
N VAL A 45 5.12 -2.07 8.24
CA VAL A 45 5.36 -2.85 9.46
C VAL A 45 6.33 -2.04 10.32
N THR A 46 5.81 -1.33 11.31
CA THR A 46 6.62 -0.67 12.33
C THR A 46 6.99 -1.70 13.40
N PHE A 47 8.23 -2.18 13.34
CA PHE A 47 8.80 -2.90 14.47
C PHE A 47 9.13 -1.89 15.57
N PRO A 48 8.74 -2.12 16.84
CA PRO A 48 9.17 -1.25 17.92
C PRO A 48 10.70 -1.21 17.95
N LEU A 49 11.26 0.00 18.04
CA LEU A 49 12.69 0.20 18.21
C LEU A 49 13.09 -0.47 19.52
N LEU A 50 13.91 -1.51 19.42
CA LEU A 50 14.44 -2.19 20.60
C LEU A 50 15.34 -1.19 21.36
N PRO A 51 15.07 -0.90 22.64
CA PRO A 51 15.94 -0.04 23.42
C PRO A 51 17.33 -0.67 23.49
N HIS A 52 18.37 0.09 23.10
CA HIS A 52 19.75 -0.40 23.01
C HIS A 52 20.30 -0.95 24.33
N THR A 53 19.65 -0.63 25.46
CA THR A 53 20.06 -0.99 26.82
C THR A 53 19.17 -2.05 27.47
N ALA A 54 18.02 -2.41 26.87
CA ALA A 54 17.20 -3.49 27.38
C ALA A 54 17.79 -4.82 26.88
N THR A 55 18.36 -5.60 27.79
CA THR A 55 18.69 -7.01 27.52
C THR A 55 17.46 -7.67 26.90
N TYR A 56 17.57 -8.17 25.67
CA TYR A 56 16.51 -8.88 24.95
C TYR A 56 15.77 -9.87 25.86
N GLN A 57 16.47 -10.51 26.80
CA GLN A 57 15.86 -11.42 27.76
C GLN A 57 14.76 -10.81 28.64
N ALA A 58 14.77 -9.51 28.96
CA ALA A 58 13.79 -8.89 29.84
C ALA A 58 12.41 -8.73 29.17
N LEU A 59 12.37 -8.15 27.96
CA LEU A 59 11.14 -8.04 27.17
C LEU A 59 10.55 -9.41 26.82
N PHE A 60 11.41 -10.42 26.64
CA PHE A 60 10.98 -11.78 26.32
C PHE A 60 10.71 -12.65 27.55
N ARG A 61 11.02 -12.19 28.77
CA ARG A 61 10.66 -12.88 30.03
C ARG A 61 9.21 -12.63 30.40
N GLU A 62 8.71 -11.43 30.11
CA GLU A 62 7.31 -11.07 30.39
C GLU A 62 6.33 -11.81 29.46
N LEU A 63 6.76 -12.11 28.25
CA LEU A 63 6.01 -12.95 27.33
C LEU A 63 6.50 -14.39 27.52
N ASN A 64 5.67 -15.25 28.10
CA ASN A 64 5.95 -16.68 28.31
C ASN A 64 5.99 -17.48 26.98
N TYR A 65 6.72 -16.98 25.97
CA TYR A 65 6.93 -17.60 24.66
C TYR A 65 7.38 -19.05 24.73
N PRO A 66 8.35 -19.47 25.56
CA PRO A 66 8.71 -20.88 25.62
C PRO A 66 7.53 -21.76 26.05
N GLU A 67 6.67 -21.26 26.95
CA GLU A 67 5.46 -21.96 27.35
C GLU A 67 4.47 -22.07 26.18
N VAL A 68 4.16 -20.96 25.52
CA VAL A 68 3.27 -20.93 24.34
C VAL A 68 3.79 -21.85 23.23
N ILE A 69 5.10 -21.86 22.99
CA ILE A 69 5.74 -22.73 21.99
C ILE A 69 5.63 -24.20 22.42
N SER A 70 5.79 -24.52 23.70
CA SER A 70 5.67 -25.90 24.19
C SER A 70 4.23 -26.43 24.21
N GLN A 71 3.24 -25.56 24.39
CA GLN A 71 1.83 -25.92 24.48
C GLN A 71 1.22 -26.29 23.13
N HIS A 72 1.79 -25.84 22.02
CA HIS A 72 1.22 -26.03 20.68
C HIS A 72 1.98 -27.06 19.85
N SER A 73 1.24 -27.84 19.07
CA SER A 73 1.82 -28.65 18.00
C SER A 73 2.09 -27.78 16.76
N TRP A 74 3.35 -27.64 16.36
CA TRP A 74 3.73 -26.73 15.28
C TRP A 74 3.85 -27.43 13.93
N ARG A 75 3.10 -26.93 12.95
CA ARG A 75 3.35 -27.25 11.55
C ARG A 75 4.40 -26.30 10.98
N THR A 76 5.62 -26.81 10.84
CA THR A 76 6.74 -25.99 10.34
C THR A 76 6.76 -25.95 8.81
N THR A 77 6.92 -24.74 8.26
CA THR A 77 7.21 -24.48 6.85
C THR A 77 8.45 -23.62 6.75
N GLU A 78 9.47 -24.07 6.02
CA GLU A 78 10.71 -23.32 5.85
C GLU A 78 10.78 -22.65 4.48
N LEU A 79 11.10 -21.37 4.45
CA LEU A 79 11.32 -20.58 3.23
C LEU A 79 12.83 -20.38 3.04
N ASN A 80 13.36 -20.85 1.92
CA ASN A 80 14.81 -20.97 1.71
C ASN A 80 15.37 -20.01 0.65
N GLY A 81 14.54 -19.14 0.07
CA GLY A 81 14.96 -18.18 -0.94
C GLY A 81 14.81 -18.66 -2.38
N ASN A 82 14.46 -19.93 -2.60
CA ASN A 82 14.12 -20.42 -3.93
C ASN A 82 12.72 -19.93 -4.30
N ARG A 83 12.65 -19.02 -5.28
CA ARG A 83 11.41 -18.36 -5.70
C ARG A 83 10.26 -19.33 -6.01
N TYR A 84 10.54 -20.43 -6.71
CA TYR A 84 9.51 -21.39 -7.11
C TYR A 84 9.05 -22.25 -5.93
N ALA A 85 9.99 -22.82 -5.18
CA ALA A 85 9.67 -23.64 -4.01
C ALA A 85 8.95 -22.82 -2.93
N ASP A 86 9.43 -21.60 -2.65
CA ASP A 86 8.81 -20.69 -1.69
C ASP A 86 7.40 -20.29 -2.14
N SER A 87 7.16 -20.05 -3.44
CA SER A 87 5.83 -19.71 -3.93
C SER A 87 4.79 -20.81 -3.71
N LEU A 88 5.18 -22.08 -3.92
CA LEU A 88 4.31 -23.23 -3.65
C LEU A 88 4.06 -23.40 -2.15
N LYS A 89 5.11 -23.24 -1.34
CA LYS A 89 5.01 -23.29 0.14
C LYS A 89 4.10 -22.19 0.67
N LEU A 90 4.21 -20.96 0.15
CA LEU A 90 3.37 -19.83 0.54
C LEU A 90 1.90 -20.07 0.16
N ALA A 91 1.62 -20.65 -1.01
CA ALA A 91 0.25 -21.02 -1.39
C ALA A 91 -0.34 -22.09 -0.45
N GLY A 92 0.45 -23.12 -0.13
CA GLY A 92 0.05 -24.14 0.86
C GLY A 92 -0.13 -23.56 2.26
N LEU A 93 0.71 -22.61 2.65
CA LEU A 93 0.65 -21.93 3.92
C LEU A 93 -0.59 -21.04 4.03
N GLN A 94 -0.97 -20.34 2.96
CA GLN A 94 -2.21 -19.57 2.92
C GLN A 94 -3.44 -20.47 3.13
N ALA A 95 -3.47 -21.65 2.51
CA ALA A 95 -4.53 -22.63 2.72
C ALA A 95 -4.54 -23.20 4.15
N ALA A 96 -3.37 -23.46 4.73
CA ALA A 96 -3.25 -23.93 6.11
C ALA A 96 -3.68 -22.85 7.11
N ALA A 97 -3.27 -21.59 6.91
CA ALA A 97 -3.69 -20.45 7.70
C ALA A 97 -5.21 -20.24 7.63
N ALA A 98 -5.81 -20.42 6.44
CA ALA A 98 -7.27 -20.33 6.27
C ALA A 98 -8.05 -21.41 7.02
N ARG A 99 -7.44 -22.58 7.24
CA ARG A 99 -8.01 -23.62 8.10
C ARG A 99 -7.82 -23.27 9.57
N LEU A 100 -6.63 -22.82 9.95
CA LEU A 100 -6.31 -22.38 11.30
C LEU A 100 -7.22 -21.23 11.78
N ALA A 101 -7.59 -20.32 10.88
CA ALA A 101 -8.52 -19.23 11.21
C ALA A 101 -9.95 -19.69 11.46
N LYS A 102 -10.32 -20.88 10.95
CA LYS A 102 -11.65 -21.47 11.11
C LYS A 102 -11.72 -22.42 12.31
N SER A 103 -10.63 -23.09 12.68
CA SER A 103 -10.62 -23.95 13.86
C SER A 103 -10.18 -23.15 15.09
N SER A 104 -11.15 -22.79 15.91
CA SER A 104 -10.93 -21.97 17.10
C SER A 104 -10.37 -22.79 18.28
N ASN A 105 -10.56 -24.12 18.29
CA ASN A 105 -10.28 -24.96 19.46
C ASN A 105 -9.05 -25.86 19.29
N ASP A 106 -8.33 -25.69 18.19
CA ASP A 106 -7.23 -26.57 17.84
C ASP A 106 -5.92 -26.11 18.49
N VAL A 107 -5.25 -27.04 19.18
CA VAL A 107 -3.95 -26.81 19.88
C VAL A 107 -2.76 -26.86 18.90
N TRP A 108 -2.98 -26.51 17.63
CA TRP A 108 -1.91 -26.49 16.63
C TRP A 108 -1.67 -25.09 16.09
N GLY A 109 -0.42 -24.82 15.73
CA GLY A 109 0.02 -23.56 15.17
C GLY A 109 0.83 -23.77 13.90
N ILE A 110 1.11 -22.69 13.18
CA ILE A 110 1.99 -22.72 12.00
C ILE A 110 3.27 -21.96 12.33
N GLN A 111 4.41 -22.61 12.14
CA GLN A 111 5.71 -21.98 12.31
C GLN A 111 6.35 -21.80 10.93
N ILE A 112 6.72 -20.57 10.60
CA ILE A 112 7.35 -20.20 9.33
C ILE A 112 8.80 -19.87 9.62
N LYS A 113 9.72 -20.74 9.22
CA LYS A 113 11.16 -20.51 9.38
C LYS A 113 11.71 -19.83 8.14
N PHE A 114 12.42 -18.73 8.33
CA PHE A 114 13.14 -18.05 7.25
C PHE A 114 14.59 -18.48 7.27
N GLY A 115 15.01 -19.25 6.26
CA GLY A 115 16.41 -19.66 6.09
C GLY A 115 17.31 -18.46 5.77
N SER A 116 18.63 -18.67 5.84
CA SER A 116 19.63 -17.60 5.60
C SER A 116 19.53 -16.95 4.22
N ASN A 117 19.05 -17.71 3.22
CA ASN A 117 18.87 -17.24 1.84
C ASN A 117 17.45 -16.71 1.57
N ALA A 118 16.56 -16.67 2.57
CA ALA A 118 15.20 -16.17 2.40
C ALA A 118 15.19 -14.71 1.94
N ARG A 119 14.32 -14.41 0.99
CA ARG A 119 14.20 -13.04 0.46
C ARG A 119 13.24 -12.21 1.31
N TYR A 120 13.50 -10.91 1.38
CA TYR A 120 12.59 -9.96 2.05
C TYR A 120 11.15 -10.04 1.51
N GLN A 121 10.98 -10.28 0.21
CA GLN A 121 9.66 -10.49 -0.40
C GLN A 121 8.90 -11.68 0.21
N SER A 122 9.59 -12.78 0.54
CA SER A 122 8.98 -13.96 1.16
C SER A 122 8.49 -13.65 2.58
N LEU A 123 9.25 -12.84 3.34
CA LEU A 123 8.85 -12.34 4.65
C LEU A 123 7.59 -11.47 4.57
N VAL A 124 7.59 -10.47 3.68
CA VAL A 124 6.42 -9.58 3.50
C VAL A 124 5.19 -10.38 3.09
N THR A 125 5.34 -11.33 2.17
CA THR A 125 4.22 -12.18 1.73
C THR A 125 3.71 -13.06 2.87
N ALA A 126 4.59 -13.62 3.68
CA ALA A 126 4.21 -14.42 4.85
C ALA A 126 3.49 -13.58 5.92
N LEU A 127 3.90 -12.33 6.14
CA LEU A 127 3.25 -11.38 7.06
C LEU A 127 1.87 -10.91 6.57
N ASP A 128 1.64 -10.87 5.25
CA ASP A 128 0.35 -10.51 4.66
C ASP A 128 -0.69 -11.65 4.76
N ILE A 129 -0.25 -12.91 4.86
CA ILE A 129 -1.16 -14.06 4.94
C ILE A 129 -2.12 -13.97 6.14
N PRO A 130 -1.67 -13.73 7.38
CA PRO A 130 -2.56 -13.58 8.53
C PRO A 130 -3.63 -12.51 8.31
N GLN A 131 -3.24 -11.37 7.76
CA GLN A 131 -4.15 -10.26 7.50
C GLN A 131 -5.21 -10.62 6.46
N ARG A 132 -4.83 -11.26 5.35
CA ARG A 132 -5.77 -11.71 4.31
C ARG A 132 -6.76 -12.74 4.79
N VAL A 133 -6.33 -13.58 5.71
CA VAL A 133 -7.11 -14.71 6.23
C VAL A 133 -7.94 -14.34 7.46
N GLY A 134 -7.64 -13.20 8.10
CA GLY A 134 -8.31 -12.79 9.34
C GLY A 134 -7.76 -13.48 10.59
N LEU A 135 -6.50 -13.93 10.56
CA LEU A 135 -5.80 -14.39 11.75
C LEU A 135 -5.32 -13.18 12.56
N GLN A 136 -5.71 -13.16 13.83
CA GLN A 136 -5.42 -12.05 14.72
C GLN A 136 -4.14 -12.28 15.54
N ARG A 137 -3.80 -13.54 15.80
CA ARG A 137 -2.68 -13.91 16.67
C ARG A 137 -1.50 -14.41 15.85
N TYR A 138 -0.48 -13.57 15.75
CA TYR A 138 0.80 -13.95 15.17
C TYR A 138 1.93 -13.17 15.83
N PHE A 139 3.11 -13.78 15.92
CA PHE A 139 4.28 -13.11 16.47
C PHE A 139 5.54 -13.53 15.71
N CYS A 140 6.49 -12.60 15.61
CA CYS A 140 7.82 -12.87 15.07
C CYS A 140 8.79 -13.10 16.22
N PHE A 141 9.53 -14.20 16.16
CA PHE A 141 10.57 -14.52 17.13
C PHE A 141 11.92 -14.58 16.41
N PRO A 142 12.87 -13.69 16.76
CA PRO A 142 14.25 -13.82 16.29
C PRO A 142 14.93 -14.96 17.06
N THR A 143 15.50 -15.92 16.34
CA THR A 143 16.46 -16.89 16.90
C THR A 143 17.87 -16.49 16.49
N SER A 144 18.89 -17.04 17.16
CA SER A 144 20.30 -16.71 16.91
C SER A 144 20.75 -16.93 15.45
N SER A 145 20.09 -17.81 14.70
CA SER A 145 20.46 -18.17 13.32
C SER A 145 19.35 -17.92 12.28
N SER A 146 18.12 -17.59 12.70
CA SER A 146 16.99 -17.43 11.77
C SER A 146 15.87 -16.59 12.37
N TYR A 147 14.96 -16.11 11.53
CA TYR A 147 13.70 -15.53 11.98
C TYR A 147 12.61 -16.58 11.85
N SER A 148 11.71 -16.65 12.83
CA SER A 148 10.53 -17.50 12.77
C SER A 148 9.27 -16.67 12.99
N LEU A 149 8.28 -16.82 12.10
CA LEU A 149 6.94 -16.25 12.26
C LEU A 149 6.00 -17.36 12.73
N TYR A 150 5.35 -17.14 13.86
CA TYR A 150 4.41 -18.09 14.45
C TYR A 150 2.99 -17.56 14.24
N LEU A 151 2.12 -18.39 13.69
CA LEU A 151 0.70 -18.12 13.51
C LEU A 151 -0.09 -19.02 14.44
N LEU A 152 -1.01 -18.42 15.19
CA LEU A 152 -1.88 -19.10 16.14
C LEU A 152 -3.34 -18.96 15.68
N GLY A 153 -4.16 -19.94 16.03
CA GLY A 153 -5.60 -19.89 15.78
C GLY A 153 -6.27 -18.71 16.48
N ASN A 154 -7.43 -18.31 15.96
CA ASN A 154 -8.32 -17.40 16.65
C ASN A 154 -9.04 -18.20 17.74
N GLU A 155 -8.37 -18.44 18.88
CA GLU A 155 -9.05 -19.03 20.03
C GLU A 155 -10.27 -18.18 20.37
N PRO A 156 -11.43 -18.79 20.66
CA PRO A 156 -12.51 -18.04 21.25
C PRO A 156 -11.97 -17.56 22.59
N LYS A 157 -11.98 -16.25 22.84
CA LYS A 157 -11.71 -15.75 24.20
C LYS A 157 -12.61 -16.57 25.12
N PRO A 158 -12.08 -17.38 26.05
CA PRO A 158 -12.94 -18.02 27.01
C PRO A 158 -13.69 -16.88 27.68
N ILE A 159 -15.01 -16.92 27.63
CA ILE A 159 -15.86 -15.99 28.37
C ILE A 159 -15.67 -16.41 29.83
N ILE A 160 -14.54 -16.03 30.42
CA ILE A 160 -14.32 -16.18 31.85
C ILE A 160 -15.17 -15.08 32.44
N THR A 161 -16.40 -15.45 32.81
CA THR A 161 -17.48 -14.53 33.21
C THR A 161 -17.13 -13.65 34.41
N ASN A 162 -15.97 -13.83 35.06
CA ASN A 162 -15.59 -13.14 36.29
C ASN A 162 -14.14 -12.61 36.32
N GLU A 163 -13.35 -12.71 35.25
CA GLU A 163 -12.02 -12.08 35.23
C GLU A 163 -12.11 -10.69 34.59
N PRO A 164 -11.58 -9.63 35.24
CA PRO A 164 -11.57 -8.30 34.66
C PRO A 164 -10.77 -8.35 33.36
N GLU A 165 -11.46 -8.09 32.24
CA GLU A 165 -11.00 -8.09 30.85
C GLU A 165 -9.47 -8.03 30.71
N SER A 166 -8.82 -9.19 30.78
CA SER A 166 -7.39 -9.25 30.58
C SER A 166 -7.11 -8.92 29.11
N ILE A 167 -6.32 -7.87 28.93
CA ILE A 167 -6.01 -7.16 27.69
C ILE A 167 -5.13 -8.07 26.82
N ILE A 168 -5.68 -9.18 26.33
CA ILE A 168 -5.08 -9.94 25.24
C ILE A 168 -5.54 -9.28 23.94
N SER A 169 -5.14 -8.02 23.77
CA SER A 169 -5.21 -7.29 22.51
C SER A 169 -4.12 -7.87 21.61
N THR A 170 -4.48 -8.67 20.61
CA THR A 170 -3.75 -8.81 19.33
C THR A 170 -2.30 -8.32 19.33
N TRP A 171 -1.39 -9.14 19.85
CA TRP A 171 0.00 -8.76 20.16
C TRP A 171 0.93 -8.90 18.93
N VAL A 172 1.15 -7.83 18.18
CA VAL A 172 2.17 -7.70 17.12
C VAL A 172 3.49 -7.08 17.67
N CYS A 173 4.38 -7.90 18.25
CA CYS A 173 5.71 -7.48 18.77
C CYS A 173 5.77 -6.87 20.20
N GLY A 174 5.12 -7.49 21.19
CA GLY A 174 5.50 -7.34 22.59
C GLY A 174 5.12 -6.04 23.32
N THR A 175 4.21 -5.22 22.79
CA THR A 175 3.52 -4.21 23.60
C THR A 175 2.00 -4.38 23.50
N PRO A 176 1.22 -4.07 24.55
CA PRO A 176 -0.23 -4.03 24.47
C PRO A 176 -0.61 -2.77 23.69
N TYR A 177 -0.39 -2.75 22.38
CA TYR A 177 -1.06 -1.78 21.53
C TYR A 177 -2.51 -2.25 21.43
N GLU A 178 -3.45 -1.42 21.91
CA GLU A 178 -4.69 -1.25 21.15
C GLU A 178 -4.23 -1.12 19.70
N LEU A 179 -4.66 -2.03 18.81
CA LEU A 179 -4.40 -1.84 17.39
C LEU A 179 -4.96 -0.46 17.07
N ALA A 180 -4.09 0.54 17.02
CA ALA A 180 -4.41 1.84 16.50
C ALA A 180 -4.85 1.51 15.08
N LYS A 181 -6.18 1.52 14.90
CA LYS A 181 -6.85 1.18 13.66
C LYS A 181 -6.05 1.92 12.60
N PRO A 182 -5.39 1.21 11.67
CA PRO A 182 -4.35 1.81 10.85
C PRO A 182 -4.92 3.11 10.30
N SER A 183 -4.26 4.22 10.61
CA SER A 183 -4.67 5.56 10.17
C SER A 183 -5.10 5.42 8.71
N PRO A 184 -6.35 5.81 8.37
CA PRO A 184 -6.91 5.54 7.06
C PRO A 184 -5.90 6.01 6.02
N TYR A 185 -5.53 5.10 5.11
CA TYR A 185 -4.48 5.35 4.13
C TYR A 185 -4.78 6.67 3.40
N VAL A 186 -3.98 7.69 3.70
CA VAL A 186 -4.05 8.98 3.02
C VAL A 186 -3.22 8.82 1.75
N PRO A 187 -3.83 8.79 0.55
CA PRO A 187 -3.10 8.58 -0.69
C PRO A 187 -2.01 9.64 -0.87
N THR A 188 -0.87 9.25 -1.43
CA THR A 188 0.33 10.09 -1.57
C THR A 188 0.04 11.45 -2.23
N TRP A 189 -0.93 11.50 -3.16
CA TRP A 189 -1.33 12.75 -3.80
C TRP A 189 -2.00 13.75 -2.85
N GLN A 190 -2.77 13.29 -1.84
CA GLN A 190 -3.37 14.17 -0.84
C GLN A 190 -2.30 14.77 0.08
N ARG A 191 -1.29 13.97 0.45
CA ARG A 191 -0.13 14.47 1.20
C ARG A 191 0.67 15.49 0.38
N LEU A 192 0.87 15.22 -0.91
CA LEU A 192 1.50 16.16 -1.83
C LEU A 192 0.70 17.45 -1.95
N LEU A 193 -0.61 17.40 -2.21
CA LEU A 193 -1.45 18.60 -2.29
C LEU A 193 -1.45 19.41 -0.99
N ALA A 194 -1.51 18.74 0.17
CA ALA A 194 -1.41 19.41 1.45
C ALA A 194 -0.06 20.11 1.64
N SER A 195 1.04 19.51 1.15
CA SER A 195 2.37 20.13 1.16
C SER A 195 2.53 21.27 0.14
N PHE A 196 1.80 21.22 -0.97
CA PHE A 196 1.82 22.26 -2.00
C PHE A 196 0.90 23.45 -1.67
N ALA A 197 -0.17 23.26 -0.90
CA ALA A 197 -1.10 24.32 -0.52
C ALA A 197 -0.41 25.60 0.00
N PRO A 198 0.53 25.56 0.96
CA PRO A 198 1.21 26.78 1.43
C PRO A 198 2.14 27.40 0.38
N GLN A 199 2.76 26.60 -0.49
CA GLN A 199 3.68 27.09 -1.53
C GLN A 199 2.93 27.74 -2.70
N THR A 200 1.75 27.20 -3.06
CA THR A 200 0.91 27.77 -4.12
C THR A 200 0.35 29.15 -3.75
N ALA A 201 0.08 29.41 -2.47
CA ALA A 201 -0.37 30.72 -2.02
C ALA A 201 0.69 31.83 -2.24
N ALA A 202 1.98 31.50 -2.06
CA ALA A 202 3.08 32.44 -2.29
C ALA A 202 3.34 32.71 -3.78
N VAL A 203 3.17 31.70 -4.64
CA VAL A 203 3.39 31.82 -6.10
C VAL A 203 2.18 32.40 -6.83
N ALA A 204 0.96 32.20 -6.31
CA ALA A 204 -0.27 32.72 -6.91
C ALA A 204 -0.45 34.25 -6.73
N GLY A 205 0.15 34.83 -5.69
CA GLY A 205 0.11 36.28 -5.42
C GLY A 205 0.43 37.16 -6.66
N PRO A 206 1.57 36.96 -7.34
CA PRO A 206 1.91 37.74 -8.54
C PRO A 206 1.07 37.41 -9.78
N LEU A 207 0.47 36.22 -9.88
CA LEU A 207 -0.38 35.83 -11.03
C LEU A 207 -1.75 36.55 -11.05
N VAL A 208 -2.16 37.14 -9.93
CA VAL A 208 -3.42 37.92 -9.81
C VAL A 208 -3.23 39.39 -10.23
N THR A 209 -1.98 39.84 -10.43
CA THR A 209 -1.67 41.17 -10.97
C THR A 209 -2.13 41.31 -12.43
N SER A 210 -2.50 42.53 -12.85
CA SER A 210 -3.34 42.76 -14.04
C SER A 210 -2.78 42.25 -15.36
N ALA A 211 -1.45 42.14 -15.51
CA ALA A 211 -0.79 41.74 -16.74
C ALA A 211 -0.98 40.25 -17.09
N TRP A 212 -1.23 39.39 -16.09
CA TRP A 212 -1.30 37.92 -16.28
C TRP A 212 -2.71 37.35 -16.28
N ARG A 213 -3.74 38.16 -16.02
CA ARG A 213 -5.13 37.69 -15.88
C ARG A 213 -5.64 36.97 -17.12
N TYR A 214 -5.44 37.54 -18.30
CA TYR A 214 -5.91 36.96 -19.57
C TYR A 214 -5.15 35.69 -19.97
N PRO A 215 -3.80 35.65 -19.95
CA PRO A 215 -3.09 34.40 -20.26
C PRO A 215 -3.36 33.31 -19.21
N ALA A 216 -3.49 33.64 -17.93
CA ALA A 216 -3.86 32.66 -16.90
C ALA A 216 -5.28 32.10 -17.11
N LEU A 217 -6.25 32.97 -17.46
CA LEU A 217 -7.61 32.52 -17.82
C LEU A 217 -7.61 31.62 -19.05
N LEU A 218 -6.81 31.93 -20.07
CA LEU A 218 -6.67 31.08 -21.26
C LEU A 218 -6.08 29.72 -20.92
N VAL A 219 -5.06 29.67 -20.07
CA VAL A 219 -4.47 28.40 -19.60
C VAL A 219 -5.47 27.61 -18.76
N CYS A 220 -6.21 28.26 -17.86
CA CYS A 220 -7.27 27.62 -17.09
C CYS A 220 -8.39 27.07 -18.00
N LEU A 221 -8.85 27.85 -18.98
CA LEU A 221 -9.85 27.40 -19.96
C LEU A 221 -9.33 26.22 -20.78
N ALA A 222 -8.07 26.24 -21.20
CA ALA A 222 -7.44 25.13 -21.92
C ALA A 222 -7.38 23.86 -21.04
N CYS A 223 -7.02 23.99 -19.76
CA CYS A 223 -7.01 22.88 -18.80
C CYS A 223 -8.42 22.31 -18.57
N VAL A 224 -9.43 23.18 -18.38
CA VAL A 224 -10.83 22.75 -18.21
C VAL A 224 -11.35 22.04 -19.46
N ALA A 225 -11.05 22.59 -20.65
CA ALA A 225 -11.43 21.96 -21.92
C ALA A 225 -10.75 20.59 -22.09
N ALA A 226 -9.47 20.47 -21.75
CA ALA A 226 -8.74 19.20 -21.81
C ALA A 226 -9.29 18.15 -20.83
N LEU A 227 -9.64 18.57 -19.60
CA LEU A 227 -10.27 17.70 -18.59
C LEU A 227 -11.66 17.25 -19.05
N TRP A 228 -12.45 18.14 -19.63
CA TRP A 228 -13.77 17.83 -20.17
C TRP A 228 -13.69 16.89 -21.38
N GLN A 229 -12.72 17.07 -22.26
CA GLN A 229 -12.48 16.15 -23.37
C GLN A 229 -12.06 14.77 -22.86
N CYS A 230 -11.21 14.71 -21.82
CA CYS A 230 -10.81 13.46 -21.18
C CYS A 230 -11.99 12.72 -20.53
N SER A 231 -12.87 13.43 -19.81
CA SER A 231 -14.04 12.80 -19.18
C SER A 231 -15.01 12.25 -20.21
N ARG A 232 -15.22 12.95 -21.33
CA ARG A 232 -16.01 12.46 -22.46
C ARG A 232 -15.44 11.18 -23.07
N LEU A 233 -14.12 11.12 -23.27
CA LEU A 233 -13.46 9.91 -23.81
C LEU A 233 -13.55 8.74 -22.82
N LEU A 234 -13.38 8.99 -21.52
CA LEU A 234 -13.55 7.96 -20.49
C LEU A 234 -14.98 7.41 -20.47
N MET A 235 -16.01 8.26 -20.53
CA MET A 235 -17.40 7.80 -20.59
C MET A 235 -17.69 6.95 -21.83
N ARG A 236 -17.10 7.29 -22.99
CA ARG A 236 -17.22 6.47 -24.21
C ARG A 236 -16.56 5.10 -24.03
N ALA A 237 -15.36 5.05 -23.46
CA ALA A 237 -14.63 3.80 -23.23
C ALA A 237 -15.35 2.87 -22.23
N VAL A 238 -16.01 3.42 -21.22
CA VAL A 238 -16.84 2.64 -20.28
C VAL A 238 -18.06 2.06 -20.99
N ARG A 239 -18.72 2.84 -21.86
CA ARG A 239 -19.90 2.37 -22.60
C ARG A 239 -19.57 1.26 -23.59
N THR A 240 -18.40 1.26 -24.22
CA THR A 240 -17.95 0.17 -25.13
C THR A 240 -17.56 -1.11 -24.40
N ARG A 241 -17.29 -1.06 -23.09
CA ARG A 241 -16.86 -2.23 -22.30
C ARG A 241 -18.00 -3.08 -21.74
N ASN A 242 -19.24 -2.64 -21.93
CA ASN A 242 -20.42 -3.38 -21.51
C ASN A 242 -21.36 -3.61 -22.71
N PRO A 243 -20.94 -4.42 -23.71
CA PRO A 243 -21.87 -4.90 -24.71
C PRO A 243 -22.82 -5.87 -23.98
N ARG A 244 -24.10 -5.48 -23.92
CA ARG A 244 -25.16 -6.41 -23.54
C ARG A 244 -25.23 -7.56 -24.52
#